data_AF-A0A2G6WXW0-F1
#
_entry.id   AF-A0A2G6WXW0-F1
#
_cell.length_a   1.000
_cell.length_b   1.000
_cell.length_c   1.000
_cell.angle_alpha   90.00
_cell.angle_beta   90.00
_cell.angle_gamma   90.00
#
_symmetry.space_group_name_H-M   'P 1'
#
loop_
_entity.id
_entity.type
_entity.pdbx_description
1 polymer ?
#
loop_
_entity_poly.entity_id
_entity_poly.type
_entity_poly.pdbx_seq_one_letter_code
_entity_poly.pdbx_strand_id
1 'polypeptide(L)'
;MRLQLPLFALAAALAAPATFAQDARVGGAPLAPDALFARVSPSVWVVQASDAQGKLLATGSAVATGPGTAVTSCKLLAKASAVTLRRDNVSYGAALELPDVERDLCQLRVANLASPTLGVVPAGALQVGIPLYVIGAPRGRELTLGISMLGGVRRNAAGALESLQLATPTEAGLAGAGLFDAQGRLAGLVAGSAPATLALPAAWIAELPTRGQRAIERLAAQPAPASLQRPNLVEYQLHDRLTNTYRKVIYRADTATAGDDRLSFNNGGWVEKPGGEVIGVTTAVAGEFDSVMPPGGWARPSLEPDAAWASEYDATMGGTRIKMDLRASVVDDAAMLPFDGRELKVVKIDYRGHTQRFANAGAWSGNQYGTYRASVWFSRELGRVVRFEVQTRGGASGGAFQVSEVLELVSIR
;
A
#
# COMPACT_ATOMS: atom_id res chain seq x y z
N MET A 1 5.96 13.60 105.09
CA MET A 1 6.96 14.63 104.71
C MET A 1 7.69 14.14 103.47
N ARG A 2 7.81 14.99 102.43
CA ARG A 2 8.59 14.83 101.17
C ARG A 2 8.00 13.82 100.16
N LEU A 3 7.43 14.19 99.01
CA LEU A 3 7.83 15.08 97.89
C LEU A 3 9.08 14.55 97.13
N GLN A 4 8.89 14.01 95.92
CA GLN A 4 9.55 14.43 94.66
C GLN A 4 9.31 13.46 93.48
N LEU A 5 9.45 14.03 92.30
CA LEU A 5 8.92 13.71 90.97
C LEU A 5 9.96 12.89 90.11
N PRO A 6 9.80 12.69 88.78
CA PRO A 6 9.74 11.41 88.07
C PRO A 6 10.99 11.10 87.20
N LEU A 7 11.03 9.99 86.45
CA LEU A 7 11.80 9.95 85.19
C LEU A 7 11.25 8.90 84.20
N PHE A 8 11.12 9.36 82.96
CA PHE A 8 10.64 8.67 81.77
C PHE A 8 11.46 7.42 81.41
N ALA A 9 10.79 6.34 81.01
CA ALA A 9 11.40 5.23 80.28
C ALA A 9 10.92 5.24 78.82
N LEU A 10 11.87 5.47 77.92
CA LEU A 10 11.73 5.36 76.46
C LEU A 10 11.56 3.87 76.09
N ALA A 11 10.44 3.50 75.48
CA ALA A 11 10.28 2.18 74.85
C ALA A 11 10.57 2.31 73.35
N ALA A 12 11.65 1.66 72.90
CA ALA A 12 12.07 1.62 71.50
C ALA A 12 11.10 0.79 70.64
N ALA A 13 10.59 1.37 69.57
CA ALA A 13 9.80 0.68 68.56
C ALA A 13 10.71 -0.15 67.64
N LEU A 14 10.54 -1.47 67.64
CA LEU A 14 11.13 -2.38 66.67
C LEU A 14 10.52 -2.15 65.28
N ALA A 15 11.31 -1.65 64.35
CA ALA A 15 10.96 -1.58 62.94
C ALA A 15 11.02 -2.99 62.30
N ALA A 16 9.90 -3.48 61.80
CA ALA A 16 9.84 -4.68 60.99
C ALA A 16 10.54 -4.44 59.63
N PRO A 17 11.36 -5.38 59.13
CA PRO A 17 11.93 -5.25 57.80
C PRO A 17 10.82 -5.45 56.76
N ALA A 18 10.53 -4.41 55.99
CA ALA A 18 9.73 -4.53 54.78
C ALA A 18 10.53 -5.36 53.76
N THR A 19 10.21 -6.65 53.65
CA THR A 19 10.65 -7.48 52.53
C THR A 19 10.01 -6.94 51.26
N PHE A 20 10.79 -6.24 50.43
CA PHE A 20 10.42 -5.99 49.05
C PHE A 20 10.28 -7.34 48.34
N ALA A 21 9.03 -7.73 48.05
CA ALA A 21 8.75 -8.84 47.15
C ALA A 21 9.37 -8.49 45.79
N GLN A 22 10.48 -9.15 45.46
CA GLN A 22 10.98 -9.20 44.10
C GLN A 22 9.94 -9.97 43.29
N ASP A 23 9.18 -9.25 42.49
CA ASP A 23 8.28 -9.83 41.50
C ASP A 23 9.14 -10.68 40.56
N ALA A 24 9.06 -12.00 40.75
CA ALA A 24 9.83 -12.96 39.99
C ALA A 24 9.44 -12.84 38.52
N ARG A 25 10.32 -12.27 37.71
CA ARG A 25 10.22 -12.34 36.25
C ARG A 25 10.24 -13.83 35.87
N VAL A 26 9.07 -14.41 35.64
CA VAL A 26 8.95 -15.71 34.99
C VAL A 26 9.34 -15.51 33.52
N GLY A 27 10.63 -15.56 33.24
CA GLY A 27 11.20 -15.44 31.92
C GLY A 27 12.46 -16.28 31.84
N GLY A 28 12.48 -17.27 30.95
CA GLY A 28 13.64 -18.13 30.73
C GLY A 28 14.91 -17.32 30.43
N ALA A 29 16.07 -17.93 30.70
CA ALA A 29 17.36 -17.32 30.42
C ALA A 29 17.44 -16.82 28.96
N PRO A 30 18.08 -15.66 28.72
CA PRO A 30 18.25 -15.14 27.37
C PRO A 30 19.03 -16.15 26.51
N LEU A 31 18.58 -16.35 25.28
CA LEU A 31 19.22 -17.21 24.29
C LEU A 31 20.41 -16.47 23.66
N ALA A 32 21.47 -17.23 23.36
CA ALA A 32 22.53 -16.75 22.47
C ALA A 32 21.96 -16.49 21.06
N PRO A 33 22.50 -15.53 20.28
CA PRO A 33 21.91 -15.12 19.01
C PRO A 33 21.73 -16.25 17.98
N ASP A 34 22.67 -17.19 17.92
CA ASP A 34 22.63 -18.39 17.08
C ASP A 34 21.50 -19.35 17.51
N ALA A 35 21.39 -19.61 18.82
CA ALA A 35 20.30 -20.42 19.38
C ALA A 35 18.93 -19.76 19.20
N LEU A 36 18.86 -18.43 19.31
CA LEU A 36 17.66 -17.65 19.04
C LEU A 36 17.26 -17.76 17.57
N PHE A 37 18.20 -17.56 16.64
CA PHE A 37 17.93 -17.69 15.21
C PHE A 37 17.45 -19.10 14.84
N ALA A 38 18.09 -20.14 15.35
CA ALA A 38 17.65 -21.52 15.15
C ALA A 38 16.23 -21.78 15.67
N ARG A 39 15.87 -21.14 16.79
CA ARG A 39 14.54 -21.28 17.40
C ARG A 39 13.43 -20.61 16.59
N VAL A 40 13.65 -19.38 16.11
CA VAL A 40 12.56 -18.56 15.54
C VAL A 40 12.57 -18.48 14.01
N SER A 41 13.70 -18.75 13.35
CA SER A 41 13.77 -18.77 11.88
C SER A 41 12.77 -19.74 11.22
N PRO A 42 12.32 -20.85 11.85
CA PRO A 42 11.26 -21.67 11.27
C PRO A 42 9.90 -20.97 11.09
N SER A 43 9.67 -19.90 11.84
CA SER A 43 8.46 -19.10 11.78
C SER A 43 8.60 -17.89 10.86
N VAL A 44 9.77 -17.63 10.25
CA VAL A 44 9.95 -16.47 9.38
C VAL A 44 10.00 -16.91 7.91
N TRP A 45 9.14 -16.30 7.09
CA TRP A 45 8.90 -16.66 5.69
C TRP A 45 9.13 -15.46 4.78
N VAL A 46 9.55 -15.70 3.54
CA VAL A 46 9.50 -14.69 2.48
C VAL A 46 8.05 -14.53 2.06
N VAL A 47 7.52 -13.30 2.02
CA VAL A 47 6.22 -13.02 1.40
C VAL A 47 6.43 -12.42 0.01
N GLN A 48 5.67 -12.93 -0.96
CA GLN A 48 5.62 -12.43 -2.33
C GLN A 48 4.17 -12.11 -2.68
N ALA A 49 3.94 -10.87 -3.08
CA ALA A 49 2.65 -10.37 -3.49
C ALA A 49 2.68 -10.12 -5.00
N SER A 50 1.74 -10.69 -5.73
CA SER A 50 1.67 -10.61 -7.19
C SER A 50 0.31 -10.14 -7.67
N ASP A 51 0.25 -9.52 -8.85
CA ASP A 51 -1.02 -9.22 -9.51
C ASP A 51 -1.66 -10.49 -10.12
N ALA A 52 -2.81 -10.31 -10.78
CA ALA A 52 -3.55 -11.41 -11.38
C ALA A 52 -2.84 -12.04 -12.59
N GLN A 53 -1.86 -11.35 -13.18
CA GLN A 53 -1.04 -11.82 -14.27
C GLN A 53 0.23 -12.53 -13.76
N GLY A 54 0.39 -12.65 -12.44
CA GLY A 54 1.55 -13.29 -11.81
C GLY A 54 2.78 -12.39 -11.75
N LYS A 55 2.67 -11.10 -12.09
CA LYS A 55 3.79 -10.16 -11.96
C LYS A 55 3.97 -9.82 -10.48
N LEU A 56 5.20 -9.99 -10.00
CA LEU A 56 5.58 -9.62 -8.63
C LEU A 56 5.42 -8.11 -8.42
N LEU A 57 4.58 -7.73 -7.47
CA LEU A 57 4.35 -6.34 -7.06
C LEU A 57 5.24 -5.94 -5.88
N ALA A 58 5.39 -6.84 -4.91
CA ALA A 58 6.17 -6.59 -3.71
C ALA A 58 6.75 -7.89 -3.13
N THR A 59 7.87 -7.76 -2.42
CA THR A 59 8.49 -8.85 -1.65
C THR A 59 8.90 -8.32 -0.27
N GLY A 60 8.79 -9.17 0.75
CA GLY A 60 9.21 -8.84 2.10
C GLY A 60 9.25 -10.10 2.97
N SER A 61 8.98 -9.96 4.26
CA SER A 61 8.88 -11.08 5.20
C SER A 61 7.49 -11.20 5.83
N ALA A 62 7.17 -12.39 6.32
CA ALA A 62 6.02 -12.66 7.16
C ALA A 62 6.46 -13.54 8.33
N VAL A 63 5.79 -13.39 9.47
CA VAL A 63 6.05 -14.19 10.68
C VAL A 63 4.84 -15.08 10.95
N ALA A 64 5.02 -16.39 10.85
CA ALA A 64 4.05 -17.38 11.24
C ALA A 64 3.85 -17.36 12.76
N THR A 65 2.63 -17.06 13.21
CA THR A 65 2.31 -16.90 14.64
C THR A 65 1.78 -18.18 15.28
N GLY A 66 1.38 -19.15 14.45
CA GLY A 66 0.97 -20.49 14.85
C GLY A 66 0.59 -21.33 13.62
N PRO A 67 -0.06 -22.49 13.83
CA PRO A 67 -0.52 -23.33 12.75
C PRO A 67 -1.49 -22.59 11.82
N GLY A 68 -1.17 -22.56 10.53
CA GLY A 68 -2.01 -21.97 9.50
C GLY A 68 -2.13 -20.44 9.49
N THR A 69 -1.39 -19.73 10.33
CA THR A 69 -1.50 -18.27 10.48
C THR A 69 -0.14 -17.58 10.42
N ALA A 70 -0.11 -16.44 9.74
CA ALA A 70 1.07 -15.57 9.68
C ALA A 70 0.66 -14.11 9.68
N VAL A 71 1.57 -13.24 10.10
CA VAL A 71 1.38 -11.78 10.06
C VAL A 71 2.46 -11.11 9.23
N THR A 72 2.10 -10.02 8.56
CA THR A 72 3.01 -9.22 7.74
C THR A 72 2.52 -7.77 7.65
N SER A 73 3.27 -6.94 6.94
CA SER A 73 2.87 -5.57 6.61
C SER A 73 1.74 -5.57 5.57
N CYS A 74 0.64 -4.86 5.85
CA CYS A 74 -0.44 -4.71 4.88
C CYS A 74 0.01 -4.01 3.59
N LYS A 75 1.00 -3.10 3.64
CA LYS A 75 1.55 -2.44 2.46
C LYS A 75 2.16 -3.41 1.47
N LEU A 76 2.74 -4.52 1.92
CA LEU A 76 3.26 -5.57 1.05
C LEU A 76 2.15 -6.25 0.23
N LEU A 77 0.93 -6.25 0.74
CA LEU A 77 -0.23 -6.90 0.11
C LEU A 77 -1.06 -5.93 -0.74
N ALA A 78 -0.69 -4.64 -0.77
CA ALA A 78 -1.44 -3.63 -1.48
C ALA A 78 -1.51 -3.96 -2.98
N LYS A 79 -2.73 -4.01 -3.53
CA LYS A 79 -3.04 -4.33 -4.93
C LYS A 79 -2.71 -5.78 -5.35
N ALA A 80 -2.29 -6.64 -4.42
CA ALA A 80 -2.03 -8.04 -4.71
C ALA A 80 -3.32 -8.79 -5.07
N SER A 81 -3.27 -9.62 -6.11
CA SER A 81 -4.31 -10.61 -6.40
C SER A 81 -3.94 -12.00 -5.87
N ALA A 82 -2.65 -12.26 -5.66
CA ALA A 82 -2.15 -13.50 -5.08
C ALA A 82 -1.03 -13.21 -4.07
N VAL A 83 -0.99 -13.97 -2.99
CA VAL A 83 0.05 -13.89 -1.95
C VAL A 83 0.64 -15.28 -1.74
N THR A 84 1.96 -15.36 -1.71
CA THR A 84 2.70 -16.62 -1.52
C THR A 84 3.72 -16.46 -0.40
N LEU A 85 3.81 -17.46 0.48
CA LEU A 85 4.88 -17.59 1.45
C LEU A 85 5.91 -18.61 0.97
N ARG A 86 7.16 -18.21 0.87
CA ARG A 86 8.25 -19.05 0.38
C ARG A 86 9.36 -19.20 1.42
N ARG A 87 9.88 -20.41 1.55
CA ARG A 87 11.11 -20.70 2.28
C ARG A 87 11.80 -21.87 1.61
N ASP A 88 13.05 -21.69 1.23
CA ASP A 88 13.82 -22.67 0.46
C ASP A 88 13.02 -23.16 -0.77
N ASN A 89 12.79 -24.47 -0.87
CA ASN A 89 12.02 -25.11 -1.94
C ASN A 89 10.53 -25.31 -1.58
N VAL A 90 10.07 -24.77 -0.45
CA VAL A 90 8.68 -24.87 0.01
C VAL A 90 7.95 -23.56 -0.23
N SER A 91 6.74 -23.67 -0.78
CA SER A 91 5.89 -22.53 -1.11
C SER A 91 4.45 -22.82 -0.72
N TYR A 92 3.80 -21.85 -0.05
CA TYR A 92 2.40 -21.91 0.34
C TYR A 92 1.63 -20.74 -0.26
N GLY A 93 0.44 -21.01 -0.80
CA GLY A 93 -0.54 -19.96 -1.05
C GLY A 93 -1.08 -19.41 0.27
N ALA A 94 -1.21 -18.08 0.34
CA ALA A 94 -1.75 -17.38 1.50
C ALA A 94 -2.94 -16.52 1.08
N ALA A 95 -3.96 -16.47 1.94
CA ALA A 95 -5.13 -15.61 1.79
C ALA A 95 -5.11 -14.54 2.88
N LEU A 96 -5.43 -13.29 2.52
CA LEU A 96 -5.67 -12.25 3.51
C LEU A 96 -6.90 -12.63 4.35
N GLU A 97 -6.73 -12.68 5.67
CA GLU A 97 -7.81 -13.07 6.59
C GLU A 97 -8.30 -11.89 7.43
N LEU A 98 -7.39 -11.15 8.07
CA LEU A 98 -7.75 -10.01 8.93
C LEU A 98 -6.84 -8.80 8.61
N PRO A 99 -7.36 -7.78 7.92
CA PRO A 99 -6.59 -6.57 7.60
C PRO A 99 -6.74 -5.45 8.64
N ASP A 100 -5.64 -4.91 9.15
CA ASP A 100 -5.61 -3.63 9.87
C ASP A 100 -4.78 -2.61 9.11
N VAL A 101 -5.35 -2.11 8.01
CA VAL A 101 -4.69 -1.20 7.06
C VAL A 101 -4.23 0.09 7.72
N GLU A 102 -4.99 0.59 8.71
CA GLU A 102 -4.67 1.80 9.48
C GLU A 102 -3.34 1.65 10.23
N ARG A 103 -3.02 0.43 10.70
CA ARG A 103 -1.82 0.13 11.49
C ARG A 103 -0.78 -0.70 10.74
N ASP A 104 -0.95 -0.85 9.42
CA ASP A 104 -0.09 -1.63 8.53
C ASP A 104 0.11 -3.09 8.96
N LEU A 105 -0.81 -3.71 9.72
CA LEU A 105 -0.67 -5.09 10.19
C LEU A 105 -1.76 -5.98 9.60
N CYS A 106 -1.37 -7.02 8.87
CA CYS A 106 -2.29 -7.94 8.22
C CYS A 106 -2.03 -9.38 8.68
N GLN A 107 -3.09 -10.12 9.00
CA GLN A 107 -3.05 -11.56 9.20
C GLN A 107 -3.36 -12.29 7.89
N LEU A 108 -2.54 -13.28 7.60
CA LEU A 108 -2.68 -14.23 6.50
C LEU A 108 -3.11 -15.59 7.05
N ARG A 109 -4.07 -16.21 6.36
CA ARG A 109 -4.40 -17.63 6.50
C ARG A 109 -3.64 -18.43 5.46
N VAL A 110 -2.97 -19.48 5.91
CA VAL A 110 -2.05 -20.29 5.09
C VAL A 110 -2.39 -21.75 5.28
N ALA A 111 -3.00 -22.38 4.28
CA ALA A 111 -3.41 -23.78 4.41
C ALA A 111 -2.19 -24.70 4.60
N ASN A 112 -2.30 -25.66 5.53
CA ASN A 112 -1.27 -26.67 5.83
C ASN A 112 0.10 -26.11 6.26
N LEU A 113 0.17 -24.86 6.71
CA LEU A 113 1.38 -24.30 7.29
C LEU A 113 1.57 -24.84 8.71
N ALA A 114 2.52 -25.77 8.87
CA ALA A 114 2.98 -26.21 10.18
C ALA A 114 4.01 -25.22 10.73
N SER A 115 3.62 -24.43 11.73
CA SER A 115 4.52 -23.50 12.43
C SER A 115 4.30 -23.60 13.94
N PRO A 116 5.38 -23.51 14.76
CA PRO A 116 5.21 -23.39 16.20
C PRO A 116 4.46 -22.10 16.55
N THR A 117 3.70 -22.14 17.64
CA THR A 117 3.07 -20.95 18.21
C THR A 117 4.15 -20.08 18.86
N LEU A 118 4.26 -18.83 18.41
CA LEU A 118 5.21 -17.88 18.96
C LEU A 118 4.60 -17.14 20.15
N GLY A 119 5.39 -16.97 21.22
CA GLY A 119 5.04 -16.03 22.28
C GLY A 119 5.11 -14.59 21.77
N VAL A 120 4.21 -13.72 22.22
CA VAL A 120 4.22 -12.29 21.93
C VAL A 120 4.66 -11.53 23.18
N VAL A 121 5.52 -10.52 23.01
CA VAL A 121 5.93 -9.65 24.12
C VAL A 121 4.75 -8.74 24.49
N PRO A 122 4.29 -8.76 25.76
CA PRO A 122 3.23 -7.85 26.19
C PRO A 122 3.64 -6.39 26.03
N ALA A 123 2.70 -5.52 25.65
CA ALA A 123 2.99 -4.09 25.45
C ALA A 123 3.61 -3.41 26.68
N GLY A 124 3.21 -3.81 27.90
CA GLY A 124 3.76 -3.28 29.15
C GLY A 124 5.19 -3.74 29.46
N ALA A 125 5.68 -4.79 28.79
CA ALA A 125 7.04 -5.31 28.95
C ALA A 125 8.05 -4.70 27.97
N LEU A 126 7.59 -3.90 27.00
CA LEU A 126 8.45 -3.19 26.05
C LEU A 126 9.10 -1.99 26.74
N GLN A 127 10.41 -2.06 26.92
CA GLN A 127 11.20 -1.02 27.60
C GLN A 127 12.34 -0.55 26.70
N VAL A 128 12.58 0.76 26.68
CA VAL A 128 13.72 1.33 25.94
C VAL A 128 15.02 0.70 26.42
N GLY A 129 15.89 0.35 25.48
CA GLY A 129 17.19 -0.28 25.73
C GLY A 129 17.20 -1.81 25.67
N ILE A 130 16.04 -2.49 25.57
CA ILE A 130 16.05 -3.96 25.38
C ILE A 130 16.66 -4.31 24.00
N PRO A 131 17.48 -5.36 23.91
CA PRO A 131 17.96 -5.86 22.63
C PRO A 131 16.81 -6.49 21.85
N LEU A 132 16.75 -6.20 20.55
CA LEU A 132 15.81 -6.76 19.60
C LEU A 132 16.56 -7.43 18.46
N TYR A 133 16.23 -8.68 18.19
CA TYR A 133 16.79 -9.46 17.09
C TYR A 133 15.86 -9.36 15.89
N VAL A 134 16.35 -8.80 14.79
CA VAL A 134 15.61 -8.62 13.54
C VAL A 134 15.86 -9.82 12.65
N ILE A 135 14.82 -10.58 12.30
CA ILE A 135 14.95 -11.73 11.41
C ILE A 135 13.96 -11.60 10.26
N GLY A 136 14.50 -11.62 9.04
CA GLY A 136 13.73 -11.49 7.81
C GLY A 136 14.57 -11.78 6.58
N ALA A 137 13.94 -11.72 5.42
CA ALA A 137 14.56 -11.99 4.13
C ALA A 137 14.72 -10.68 3.33
N PRO A 138 15.88 -9.99 3.44
CA PRO A 138 16.10 -8.77 2.67
C PRO A 138 16.01 -9.07 1.17
N ARG A 139 15.12 -8.34 0.48
CA ARG A 139 14.83 -8.51 -0.96
C ARG A 139 14.40 -9.93 -1.35
N GLY A 140 13.80 -10.69 -0.42
CA GLY A 140 13.27 -12.04 -0.67
C GLY A 140 14.32 -13.13 -0.88
N ARG A 141 15.56 -12.90 -0.41
CA ARG A 141 16.68 -13.86 -0.43
C ARG A 141 16.70 -14.70 0.87
N GLU A 142 17.88 -15.14 1.28
CA GLU A 142 18.09 -15.91 2.52
C GLU A 142 17.72 -15.09 3.77
N LEU A 143 17.26 -15.80 4.81
CA LEU A 143 16.98 -15.18 6.10
C LEU A 143 18.26 -14.62 6.71
N THR A 144 18.19 -13.38 7.15
CA THR A 144 19.30 -12.66 7.78
C THR A 144 18.94 -12.33 9.22
N LEU A 145 19.91 -12.44 10.12
CA LEU A 145 19.82 -12.00 11.51
C LEU A 145 20.51 -10.65 11.64
N GLY A 146 19.77 -9.64 12.11
CA GLY A 146 20.28 -8.36 12.56
C GLY A 146 20.01 -8.15 14.04
N ILE A 147 20.70 -7.19 14.65
CA ILE A 147 20.48 -6.78 16.03
C ILE A 147 20.23 -5.27 16.07
N SER A 148 19.22 -4.88 16.83
CA SER A 148 18.94 -3.49 17.17
C SER A 148 18.58 -3.39 18.65
N MET A 149 18.28 -2.18 19.10
CA MET A 149 17.70 -1.94 20.43
C MET A 149 16.38 -1.20 20.26
N LEU A 150 15.48 -1.37 21.22
CA LEU A 150 14.30 -0.52 21.31
C LEU A 150 14.76 0.89 21.74
N GLY A 151 14.82 1.83 20.80
CA GLY A 151 15.19 3.22 21.04
C GLY A 151 14.03 4.06 21.62
N GLY A 152 12.78 3.61 21.44
CA GLY A 152 11.61 4.33 21.94
C GLY A 152 10.32 3.54 21.80
N VAL A 153 9.35 3.85 22.66
CA VAL A 153 7.97 3.35 22.56
C VAL A 153 7.08 4.55 22.27
N ARG A 154 6.59 4.66 21.03
CA ARG A 154 5.75 5.78 20.60
C ARG A 154 4.31 5.52 21.00
N ARG A 155 3.65 6.57 21.50
CA ARG A 155 2.25 6.56 21.91
C ARG A 155 1.53 7.73 21.25
N ASN A 156 0.29 7.51 20.86
CA ASN A 156 -0.55 8.57 20.31
C ASN A 156 -1.06 9.51 21.43
N ALA A 157 -1.83 10.53 21.05
CA ALA A 157 -2.39 11.51 21.99
C ALA A 157 -3.30 10.89 23.08
N ALA A 158 -3.88 9.72 22.83
CA ALA A 158 -4.69 8.97 23.79
C ALA A 158 -3.86 8.04 24.69
N GLY A 159 -2.52 8.05 24.59
CA GLY A 159 -1.61 7.20 25.34
C GLY A 159 -1.54 5.75 24.84
N ALA A 160 -2.25 5.41 23.77
CA ALA A 160 -2.22 4.07 23.18
C ALA A 160 -0.90 3.85 22.42
N LEU A 161 -0.41 2.60 22.45
CA LEU A 161 0.80 2.22 21.73
C LEU A 161 0.62 2.42 20.23
N GLU A 162 1.50 3.22 19.63
CA GLU A 162 1.41 3.64 18.22
C GLU A 162 2.50 2.99 17.37
N SER A 163 3.73 2.89 17.85
CA SER A 163 4.81 2.20 17.12
C SER A 163 6.02 1.98 18.03
N LEU A 164 6.91 1.10 17.58
CA LEU A 164 8.21 0.89 18.19
C LEU A 164 9.27 1.63 17.39
N GLN A 165 10.12 2.38 18.08
CA GLN A 165 11.26 3.07 17.51
C GLN A 165 12.51 2.22 17.72
N LEU A 166 13.13 1.78 16.64
CA LEU A 166 14.42 1.11 16.64
C LEU A 166 15.54 2.14 16.73
N ALA A 167 16.61 1.77 17.45
CA ALA A 167 17.81 2.60 17.59
C ALA A 167 18.64 2.65 16.29
N THR A 168 18.55 1.60 15.47
CA THR A 168 19.22 1.51 14.17
C THR A 168 18.20 1.33 13.04
N PRO A 169 18.42 1.96 11.87
CA PRO A 169 17.57 1.75 10.71
C PRO A 169 17.73 0.34 10.18
N THR A 170 16.62 -0.29 9.80
CA THR A 170 16.62 -1.59 9.13
C THR A 170 17.00 -1.46 7.66
N GLU A 171 17.62 -2.50 7.11
CA GLU A 171 17.91 -2.56 5.68
C GLU A 171 16.63 -2.58 4.82
N ALA A 172 16.75 -2.08 3.59
CA ALA A 172 15.67 -2.12 2.62
C ALA A 172 15.27 -3.57 2.28
N GLY A 173 13.96 -3.83 2.19
CA GLY A 173 13.42 -5.15 1.91
C GLY A 173 13.19 -6.03 3.14
N LEU A 174 13.36 -5.50 4.35
CA LEU A 174 13.00 -6.16 5.61
C LEU A 174 11.57 -5.86 6.07
N ALA A 175 10.73 -5.20 5.26
CA ALA A 175 9.33 -4.98 5.61
C ALA A 175 8.64 -6.31 6.01
N GLY A 176 7.92 -6.31 7.14
CA GLY A 176 7.29 -7.49 7.72
C GLY A 176 8.26 -8.46 8.43
N ALA A 177 9.56 -8.16 8.53
CA ALA A 177 10.51 -8.96 9.29
C ALA A 177 10.17 -8.97 10.78
N GLY A 178 10.40 -10.09 11.46
CA GLY A 178 10.11 -10.22 12.88
C GLY A 178 11.17 -9.56 13.76
N LEU A 179 10.72 -8.89 14.81
CA LEU A 179 11.55 -8.39 15.90
C LEU A 179 11.34 -9.29 17.13
N PHE A 180 12.40 -9.92 17.61
CA PHE A 180 12.33 -10.87 18.71
C PHE A 180 13.10 -10.36 19.94
N ASP A 181 12.56 -10.60 21.13
CA ASP A 181 13.33 -10.41 22.37
C ASP A 181 14.35 -11.54 22.58
N ALA A 182 15.19 -11.43 23.61
CA ALA A 182 16.23 -12.43 23.89
C ALA A 182 15.68 -13.83 24.23
N GLN A 183 14.38 -13.99 24.46
CA GLN A 183 13.73 -15.29 24.71
C GLN A 183 13.14 -15.89 23.43
N GLY A 184 13.15 -15.15 22.31
CA GLY A 184 12.54 -15.55 21.05
C GLY A 184 11.04 -15.25 20.98
N ARG A 185 10.52 -14.35 21.82
CA ARG A 185 9.14 -13.86 21.71
C ARG A 185 9.07 -12.70 20.73
N LEU A 186 8.00 -12.65 19.94
CA LEU A 186 7.78 -11.60 18.95
C LEU A 186 7.40 -10.28 19.65
N ALA A 187 8.26 -9.28 19.53
CA ALA A 187 8.05 -7.92 20.02
C ALA A 187 7.36 -7.02 18.98
N GLY A 188 7.63 -7.26 17.69
CA GLY A 188 7.08 -6.45 16.60
C GLY A 188 7.43 -6.97 15.22
N LEU A 189 6.99 -6.22 14.21
CA LEU A 189 7.36 -6.41 12.82
C LEU A 189 7.96 -5.12 12.27
N VAL A 190 8.96 -5.21 11.39
CA VAL A 190 9.47 -4.04 10.67
C VAL A 190 8.34 -3.46 9.79
N ALA A 191 8.09 -2.16 9.88
CA ALA A 191 7.00 -1.50 9.16
C ALA A 191 7.25 -1.45 7.64
N GLY A 192 6.18 -1.49 6.83
CA GLY A 192 6.27 -1.32 5.37
C GLY A 192 6.25 0.14 4.92
N SER A 193 5.76 1.06 5.75
CA SER A 193 5.79 2.51 5.54
C SER A 193 6.80 3.21 6.46
N ALA A 194 7.51 4.20 5.90
CA ALA A 194 8.60 5.04 6.43
C ALA A 194 8.65 5.35 7.96
N PRO A 195 9.81 5.82 8.50
CA PRO A 195 11.20 5.55 8.13
C PRO A 195 11.66 4.15 8.58
N ALA A 196 12.80 3.67 8.07
CA ALA A 196 13.37 2.35 8.37
C ALA A 196 13.67 2.06 9.85
N THR A 197 13.41 3.01 10.73
CA THR A 197 13.60 2.88 12.18
C THR A 197 12.29 2.60 12.91
N LEU A 198 11.15 2.43 12.21
CA LEU A 198 9.87 2.13 12.83
C LEU A 198 9.45 0.67 12.67
N ALA A 199 8.76 0.19 13.69
CA ALA A 199 8.19 -1.15 13.73
C ALA A 199 6.79 -1.19 14.34
N LEU A 200 6.00 -2.15 13.87
CA LEU A 200 4.65 -2.47 14.27
C LEU A 200 4.70 -3.31 15.55
N PRO A 201 4.05 -2.91 16.66
CA PRO A 201 3.99 -3.73 17.85
C PRO A 201 3.26 -5.06 17.64
N ALA A 202 3.88 -6.17 18.05
CA ALA A 202 3.25 -7.49 17.94
C ALA A 202 2.06 -7.66 18.91
N ALA A 203 1.99 -6.85 19.96
CA ALA A 203 0.84 -6.82 20.87
C ALA A 203 -0.50 -6.54 20.13
N TRP A 204 -0.47 -5.85 18.98
CA TRP A 204 -1.66 -5.60 18.18
C TRP A 204 -2.25 -6.85 17.53
N ILE A 205 -1.52 -7.96 17.46
CA ILE A 205 -2.02 -9.24 16.91
C ILE A 205 -3.29 -9.68 17.64
N ALA A 206 -3.37 -9.46 18.95
CA ALA A 206 -4.55 -9.80 19.74
C ALA A 206 -5.81 -8.98 19.37
N GLU A 207 -5.63 -7.81 18.74
CA GLU A 207 -6.72 -6.93 18.34
C GLU A 207 -7.16 -7.14 16.88
N LEU A 208 -6.40 -7.92 16.10
CA LEU A 208 -6.67 -8.17 14.68
C LEU A 208 -8.05 -8.80 14.43
N PRO A 209 -8.57 -9.75 15.23
CA PRO A 209 -9.92 -10.28 15.01
C PRO A 209 -10.98 -9.18 15.02
N THR A 210 -10.95 -8.30 16.02
CA THR A 210 -11.94 -7.22 16.16
C THR A 210 -11.76 -6.15 15.09
N ARG A 211 -10.53 -5.70 14.83
CA ARG A 211 -10.27 -4.60 13.91
C ARG A 211 -10.32 -5.02 12.44
N GLY A 212 -9.80 -6.20 12.13
CA GLY A 212 -9.87 -6.82 10.82
C GLY A 212 -11.30 -7.09 10.40
N GLN A 213 -12.12 -7.66 11.29
CA GLN A 213 -13.54 -7.89 11.01
C GLN A 213 -14.27 -6.58 10.72
N ARG A 214 -14.05 -5.53 11.53
CA ARG A 214 -14.62 -4.19 11.27
C ARG A 214 -14.16 -3.62 9.93
N ALA A 215 -12.90 -3.82 9.54
CA ALA A 215 -12.40 -3.37 8.25
C ALA A 215 -13.09 -4.09 7.08
N ILE A 216 -13.29 -5.41 7.20
CA ILE A 216 -14.03 -6.22 6.22
C ILE A 216 -15.48 -5.78 6.15
N GLU A 217 -16.15 -5.60 7.29
CA GLU A 217 -17.53 -5.12 7.37
C GLU A 217 -17.69 -3.73 6.76
N ARG A 218 -16.78 -2.80 7.04
CA ARG A 218 -16.75 -1.48 6.40
C ARG A 218 -16.56 -1.59 4.89
N LEU A 219 -15.77 -2.55 4.41
CA LEU A 219 -15.60 -2.79 2.97
C LEU A 219 -16.85 -3.40 2.33
N ALA A 220 -17.52 -4.31 3.03
CA ALA A 220 -18.75 -4.93 2.56
C ALA A 220 -19.98 -3.99 2.62
N ALA A 221 -20.02 -3.11 3.62
CA ALA A 221 -21.08 -2.12 3.82
C ALA A 221 -20.86 -0.83 3.02
N GLN A 222 -19.66 -0.63 2.46
CA GLN A 222 -19.48 0.38 1.42
C GLN A 222 -20.43 0.01 0.29
N PRO A 223 -21.29 0.94 -0.18
CA PRO A 223 -22.14 0.66 -1.32
C PRO A 223 -21.22 0.17 -2.43
N ALA A 224 -21.61 -0.93 -3.08
CA ALA A 224 -20.95 -1.36 -4.31
C ALA A 224 -20.77 -0.10 -5.16
N PRO A 225 -19.58 0.15 -5.74
CA PRO A 225 -19.41 1.29 -6.63
C PRO A 225 -20.60 1.27 -7.57
N ALA A 226 -21.38 2.36 -7.58
CA ALA A 226 -22.64 2.43 -8.32
C ALA A 226 -22.42 1.74 -9.65
N SER A 227 -23.18 0.68 -9.95
CA SER A 227 -22.87 -0.23 -11.05
C SER A 227 -22.59 0.60 -12.29
N LEU A 228 -21.30 0.78 -12.59
CA LEU A 228 -20.91 1.66 -13.67
C LEU A 228 -21.53 1.05 -14.92
N GLN A 229 -22.08 1.89 -15.78
CA GLN A 229 -22.59 1.42 -17.06
C GLN A 229 -21.50 0.55 -17.70
N ARG A 230 -21.84 -0.68 -18.07
CA ARG A 230 -20.94 -1.63 -18.75
C ARG A 230 -21.21 -1.56 -20.25
N PRO A 231 -20.62 -0.60 -20.97
CA PRO A 231 -20.88 -0.45 -22.37
C PRO A 231 -20.27 -1.59 -23.17
N ASN A 232 -21.02 -2.08 -24.15
CA ASN A 232 -20.49 -2.92 -25.22
C ASN A 232 -19.74 -2.07 -26.26
N LEU A 233 -20.08 -0.78 -26.36
CA LEU A 233 -19.45 0.15 -27.29
C LEU A 233 -19.29 1.53 -26.67
N VAL A 234 -18.08 2.07 -26.73
CA VAL A 234 -17.80 3.47 -26.40
C VAL A 234 -17.21 4.14 -27.63
N GLU A 235 -17.79 5.26 -28.00
CA GLU A 235 -17.34 6.05 -29.14
C GLU A 235 -16.91 7.44 -28.69
N TYR A 236 -15.68 7.79 -29.05
CA TYR A 236 -15.13 9.11 -28.89
C TYR A 236 -14.84 9.75 -30.26
N GLN A 237 -14.79 11.07 -30.28
CA GLN A 237 -14.25 11.86 -31.37
C GLN A 237 -12.95 12.50 -30.88
N LEU A 238 -11.84 12.14 -31.50
CA LEU A 238 -10.55 12.80 -31.29
C LEU A 238 -10.41 13.93 -32.31
N HIS A 239 -10.07 15.12 -31.83
CA HIS A 239 -9.73 16.30 -32.61
C HIS A 239 -8.28 16.68 -32.33
N ASP A 240 -7.40 16.50 -33.31
CA ASP A 240 -6.05 17.06 -33.26
C ASP A 240 -6.11 18.52 -33.72
N ARG A 241 -5.87 19.45 -32.80
CA ARG A 241 -5.94 20.89 -33.04
C ARG A 241 -4.73 21.43 -33.79
N LEU A 242 -3.62 20.69 -33.87
CA LEU A 242 -2.45 21.10 -34.63
C LEU A 242 -2.67 20.89 -36.13
N THR A 243 -3.20 19.72 -36.47
CA THR A 243 -3.52 19.36 -37.87
C THR A 243 -4.94 19.72 -38.28
N ASN A 244 -5.77 20.10 -37.30
CA ASN A 244 -7.20 20.31 -37.45
C ASN A 244 -7.94 19.09 -38.03
N THR A 245 -7.54 17.89 -37.61
CA THR A 245 -8.12 16.62 -38.10
C THR A 245 -9.00 15.98 -37.04
N TYR A 246 -10.05 15.30 -37.51
CA TYR A 246 -11.02 14.61 -36.65
C TYR A 246 -10.96 13.11 -36.94
N ARG A 247 -10.83 12.29 -35.90
CA ARG A 247 -10.84 10.82 -35.99
C ARG A 247 -11.81 10.21 -34.98
N LYS A 248 -12.67 9.33 -35.46
CA LYS A 248 -13.53 8.51 -34.62
C LYS A 248 -12.70 7.43 -33.92
N VAL A 249 -12.85 7.31 -32.61
CA VAL A 249 -12.18 6.33 -31.75
C VAL A 249 -13.24 5.43 -31.15
N ILE A 250 -13.06 4.12 -31.30
CA ILE A 250 -14.06 3.14 -30.91
C ILE A 250 -13.42 2.12 -29.97
N TYR A 251 -14.03 1.95 -28.81
CA TYR A 251 -13.76 0.87 -27.88
C TYR A 251 -14.91 -0.13 -27.94
N ARG A 252 -14.63 -1.36 -28.36
CA ARG A 252 -15.60 -2.46 -28.35
C ARG A 252 -15.27 -3.38 -27.19
N ALA A 253 -16.27 -3.66 -26.34
CA ALA A 253 -16.06 -4.58 -25.24
C ALA A 253 -15.75 -5.98 -25.78
N ASP A 254 -14.76 -6.61 -25.18
CA ASP A 254 -14.45 -8.01 -25.41
C ASP A 254 -15.50 -8.88 -24.73
N THR A 255 -15.70 -10.10 -25.23
CA THR A 255 -16.60 -11.06 -24.60
C THR A 255 -16.11 -11.38 -23.19
N ALA A 256 -16.99 -11.19 -22.20
CA ALA A 256 -16.67 -11.50 -20.80
C ALA A 256 -16.24 -12.96 -20.65
N THR A 257 -15.09 -13.18 -20.01
CA THR A 257 -14.65 -14.53 -19.64
C THR A 257 -15.35 -14.92 -18.33
N ALA A 258 -15.87 -16.15 -18.25
CA ALA A 258 -16.56 -16.62 -17.05
C ALA A 258 -15.66 -16.48 -15.80
N GLY A 259 -16.10 -15.69 -14.82
CA GLY A 259 -15.37 -15.42 -13.58
C GLY A 259 -14.41 -14.22 -13.63
N ASP A 260 -14.33 -13.49 -14.75
CA ASP A 260 -13.64 -12.19 -14.81
C ASP A 260 -14.66 -11.04 -14.86
N ASP A 261 -14.69 -10.25 -13.79
CA ASP A 261 -15.57 -9.10 -13.68
C ASP A 261 -14.96 -7.84 -14.34
N ARG A 262 -13.77 -7.92 -14.93
CA ARG A 262 -13.14 -6.81 -15.63
C ARG A 262 -13.85 -6.50 -16.93
N LEU A 263 -13.78 -5.23 -17.33
CA LEU A 263 -14.19 -4.80 -18.65
C LEU A 263 -12.94 -4.58 -19.49
N SER A 264 -12.87 -5.30 -20.61
CA SER A 264 -11.76 -5.24 -21.56
C SER A 264 -12.29 -4.72 -22.90
N PHE A 265 -11.48 -3.92 -23.59
CA PHE A 265 -11.83 -3.36 -24.89
C PHE A 265 -10.76 -3.63 -25.93
N ASN A 266 -11.20 -3.84 -27.18
CA ASN A 266 -10.35 -3.98 -28.36
C ASN A 266 -9.25 -5.05 -28.15
N ASN A 267 -9.64 -6.23 -27.67
CA ASN A 267 -8.77 -7.37 -27.41
C ASN A 267 -7.68 -7.07 -26.34
N GLY A 268 -8.08 -6.49 -25.21
CA GLY A 268 -7.16 -6.14 -24.12
C GLY A 268 -6.39 -4.83 -24.33
N GLY A 269 -6.76 -4.02 -25.32
CA GLY A 269 -6.20 -2.70 -25.59
C GLY A 269 -6.38 -1.73 -24.43
N TRP A 270 -7.51 -1.82 -23.72
CA TRP A 270 -7.82 -1.12 -22.47
C TRP A 270 -8.53 -2.11 -21.55
N VAL A 271 -8.04 -2.29 -20.32
CA VAL A 271 -8.70 -3.11 -19.29
C VAL A 271 -8.98 -2.29 -18.03
N GLU A 272 -10.20 -2.38 -17.50
CA GLU A 272 -10.63 -1.72 -16.27
C GLU A 272 -11.36 -2.66 -15.29
N LYS A 273 -11.33 -2.31 -14.01
CA LYS A 273 -12.08 -3.00 -12.95
C LYS A 273 -13.57 -2.60 -13.01
N PRO A 274 -14.47 -3.38 -12.36
CA PRO A 274 -15.88 -2.99 -12.18
C PRO A 274 -16.10 -1.57 -11.65
N GLY A 275 -15.15 -1.05 -10.86
CA GLY A 275 -15.20 0.31 -10.30
C GLY A 275 -14.59 1.40 -11.19
N GLY A 276 -14.31 1.13 -12.46
CA GLY A 276 -13.80 2.12 -13.44
C GLY A 276 -12.31 2.41 -13.34
N GLU A 277 -11.60 1.76 -12.40
CA GLU A 277 -10.14 1.86 -12.28
C GLU A 277 -9.47 1.17 -13.48
N VAL A 278 -8.67 1.92 -14.23
CA VAL A 278 -7.91 1.39 -15.37
C VAL A 278 -6.71 0.57 -14.87
N ILE A 279 -6.66 -0.69 -15.30
CA ILE A 279 -5.61 -1.66 -14.94
C ILE A 279 -4.49 -1.65 -15.97
N GLY A 280 -4.80 -1.41 -17.24
CA GLY A 280 -3.80 -1.36 -18.29
C GLY A 280 -4.33 -0.82 -19.61
N VAL A 281 -3.45 -0.13 -20.34
CA VAL A 281 -3.66 0.31 -21.72
C VAL A 281 -2.46 -0.19 -22.53
N THR A 282 -2.71 -1.02 -23.53
CA THR A 282 -1.68 -1.64 -24.37
C THR A 282 -1.71 -1.12 -25.81
N THR A 283 -2.78 -0.42 -26.20
CA THR A 283 -2.93 0.24 -27.50
C THR A 283 -3.40 1.67 -27.30
N ALA A 284 -2.81 2.62 -28.04
CA ALA A 284 -3.20 4.03 -27.97
C ALA A 284 -4.02 4.48 -29.19
N VAL A 285 -5.31 4.16 -29.19
CA VAL A 285 -6.23 4.51 -30.29
C VAL A 285 -6.82 5.91 -30.14
N ALA A 286 -6.83 6.46 -28.92
CA ALA A 286 -7.26 7.82 -28.57
C ALA A 286 -6.12 8.84 -28.46
N GLY A 287 -4.96 8.58 -29.08
CA GLY A 287 -3.85 9.54 -29.11
C GLY A 287 -3.16 9.67 -27.75
N GLU A 288 -2.91 10.90 -27.31
CA GLU A 288 -2.21 11.19 -26.06
C GLU A 288 -3.01 10.72 -24.83
N PHE A 289 -4.35 10.74 -24.90
CA PHE A 289 -5.22 10.26 -23.83
C PHE A 289 -4.88 8.83 -23.38
N ASP A 290 -4.61 7.93 -24.32
CA ASP A 290 -4.21 6.56 -24.03
C ASP A 290 -2.71 6.42 -23.79
N SER A 291 -1.91 7.14 -24.59
CA SER A 291 -0.44 6.99 -24.63
C SER A 291 0.22 7.30 -23.30
N VAL A 292 -0.38 8.18 -22.51
CA VAL A 292 0.11 8.60 -21.18
C VAL A 292 -0.94 8.45 -20.10
N MET A 293 -1.89 7.52 -20.25
CA MET A 293 -2.91 7.30 -19.22
C MET A 293 -2.26 6.93 -17.87
N PRO A 294 -2.56 7.64 -16.77
CA PRO A 294 -2.01 7.32 -15.45
C PRO A 294 -2.45 5.93 -14.98
N PRO A 295 -1.66 5.24 -14.13
CA PRO A 295 -2.14 4.05 -13.43
C PRO A 295 -3.43 4.33 -12.65
N GLY A 296 -4.48 3.56 -12.89
CA GLY A 296 -5.80 3.77 -12.32
C GLY A 296 -6.73 4.68 -13.15
N GLY A 297 -6.22 5.32 -14.20
CA GLY A 297 -6.97 6.18 -15.11
C GLY A 297 -6.82 7.68 -14.83
N TRP A 298 -7.49 8.50 -15.64
CA TRP A 298 -7.48 9.97 -15.54
C TRP A 298 -8.33 10.54 -14.39
N ALA A 299 -9.05 9.68 -13.66
CA ALA A 299 -9.84 10.04 -12.49
C ALA A 299 -9.60 9.01 -11.37
N ARG A 300 -9.72 9.44 -10.11
CA ARG A 300 -9.60 8.56 -8.94
C ARG A 300 -11.00 8.17 -8.42
N PRO A 301 -11.15 7.05 -7.67
CA PRO A 301 -12.43 6.65 -7.10
C PRO A 301 -13.05 7.69 -6.16
N SER A 302 -12.21 8.44 -5.43
CA SER A 302 -12.64 9.53 -4.55
C SER A 302 -12.24 10.87 -5.19
N LEU A 303 -13.24 11.68 -5.53
CA LEU A 303 -13.10 12.99 -6.16
C LEU A 303 -13.74 14.08 -5.29
N GLU A 304 -13.37 14.17 -4.02
CA GLU A 304 -13.87 15.23 -3.14
C GLU A 304 -13.57 16.63 -3.72
N PRO A 305 -14.39 17.65 -3.42
CA PRO A 305 -14.08 19.03 -3.75
C PRO A 305 -12.67 19.41 -3.28
N ASP A 306 -11.93 20.16 -4.11
CA ASP A 306 -10.55 20.59 -3.87
C ASP A 306 -9.51 19.46 -3.69
N ALA A 307 -9.88 18.20 -3.96
CA ALA A 307 -8.94 17.09 -3.89
C ALA A 307 -7.78 17.30 -4.88
N ALA A 308 -6.55 17.14 -4.39
CA ALA A 308 -5.33 17.27 -5.18
C ALA A 308 -4.39 16.10 -4.95
N TRP A 309 -3.64 15.72 -5.99
CA TRP A 309 -2.67 14.64 -5.91
C TRP A 309 -1.51 14.81 -6.88
N ALA A 310 -0.37 14.20 -6.54
CA ALA A 310 0.76 14.05 -7.45
C ALA A 310 0.82 12.62 -7.99
N SER A 311 1.31 12.47 -9.21
CA SER A 311 1.55 11.19 -9.87
C SER A 311 2.88 11.25 -10.62
N GLU A 312 3.81 10.36 -10.26
CA GLU A 312 5.04 10.11 -11.01
C GLU A 312 4.99 8.66 -11.53
N TYR A 313 5.09 8.48 -12.84
CA TYR A 313 5.00 7.17 -13.48
C TYR A 313 5.66 7.15 -14.87
N ASP A 314 5.98 5.95 -15.35
CA ASP A 314 6.40 5.70 -16.72
C ASP A 314 5.24 5.04 -17.50
N ALA A 315 4.89 5.60 -18.65
CA ALA A 315 4.03 4.97 -19.64
C ALA A 315 4.91 4.42 -20.77
N THR A 316 4.66 3.20 -21.24
CA THR A 316 5.38 2.61 -22.37
C THR A 316 4.39 2.24 -23.45
N MET A 317 4.49 2.89 -24.61
CA MET A 317 3.58 2.70 -25.73
C MET A 317 4.37 2.68 -27.04
N GLY A 318 4.14 1.66 -27.88
CA GLY A 318 4.81 1.55 -29.19
C GLY A 318 6.34 1.53 -29.12
N GLY A 319 6.92 1.00 -28.03
CA GLY A 319 8.38 0.97 -27.81
C GLY A 319 8.98 2.28 -27.29
N THR A 320 8.19 3.35 -27.17
CA THR A 320 8.58 4.63 -26.57
C THR A 320 8.25 4.61 -25.08
N ARG A 321 9.16 5.10 -24.23
CA ARG A 321 8.88 5.33 -22.80
C ARG A 321 8.66 6.82 -22.57
N ILE A 322 7.60 7.14 -21.84
CA ILE A 322 7.20 8.48 -21.50
C ILE A 322 7.11 8.56 -19.98
N LYS A 323 8.05 9.29 -19.37
CA LYS A 323 8.01 9.58 -17.95
C LYS A 323 7.12 10.78 -17.70
N MET A 324 6.20 10.66 -16.76
CA MET A 324 5.23 11.69 -16.38
C MET A 324 5.45 12.09 -14.92
N ASP A 325 5.48 13.40 -14.67
CA ASP A 325 5.41 13.99 -13.33
C ASP A 325 4.30 15.04 -13.35
N LEU A 326 3.14 14.67 -12.80
CA LEU A 326 1.91 15.45 -12.88
C LEU A 326 1.36 15.75 -11.49
N ARG A 327 0.86 16.97 -11.32
CA ARG A 327 -0.03 17.37 -10.22
C ARG A 327 -1.43 17.56 -10.79
N ALA A 328 -2.40 16.97 -10.12
CA ALA A 328 -3.80 17.06 -10.45
C ALA A 328 -4.57 17.76 -9.33
N SER A 329 -5.63 18.47 -9.69
CA SER A 329 -6.58 19.08 -8.75
C SER A 329 -7.98 19.05 -9.31
N VAL A 330 -8.98 18.71 -8.49
CA VAL A 330 -10.40 18.92 -8.80
C VAL A 330 -10.64 20.43 -8.82
N VAL A 331 -11.16 20.95 -9.94
CA VAL A 331 -11.42 22.38 -10.15
C VAL A 331 -12.92 22.69 -10.05
N ASP A 332 -13.75 21.74 -10.41
CA ASP A 332 -15.21 21.82 -10.34
C ASP A 332 -15.76 20.40 -10.18
N ASP A 333 -16.58 20.14 -9.17
CA ASP A 333 -17.16 18.82 -8.89
C ASP A 333 -18.60 18.67 -9.40
N ALA A 334 -19.14 19.72 -10.04
CA ALA A 334 -20.53 19.80 -10.47
C ALA A 334 -20.74 20.49 -11.82
N ALA A 335 -19.71 20.57 -12.66
CA ALA A 335 -19.83 21.08 -14.02
C ALA A 335 -20.87 20.26 -14.81
N MET A 336 -21.64 20.93 -15.67
CA MET A 336 -22.60 20.30 -16.56
C MET A 336 -22.04 20.31 -17.99
N LEU A 337 -22.08 19.16 -18.66
CA LEU A 337 -21.71 19.04 -20.07
C LEU A 337 -22.85 18.41 -20.89
N PRO A 338 -23.14 18.93 -22.09
CA PRO A 338 -24.09 18.32 -22.99
C PRO A 338 -23.54 16.99 -23.52
N PHE A 339 -24.36 15.94 -23.46
CA PHE A 339 -24.07 14.63 -24.02
C PHE A 339 -25.37 13.92 -24.39
N ASP A 340 -25.47 13.47 -25.64
CA ASP A 340 -26.61 12.71 -26.17
C ASP A 340 -27.98 13.33 -25.87
N GLY A 341 -28.10 14.66 -26.06
CA GLY A 341 -29.35 15.39 -25.85
C GLY A 341 -29.73 15.66 -24.38
N ARG A 342 -28.88 15.31 -23.41
CA ARG A 342 -29.05 15.65 -21.99
C ARG A 342 -27.82 16.35 -21.41
N GLU A 343 -27.99 17.00 -20.27
CA GLU A 343 -26.89 17.56 -19.49
C GLU A 343 -26.37 16.51 -18.50
N LEU A 344 -25.06 16.25 -18.54
CA LEU A 344 -24.39 15.32 -17.64
C LEU A 344 -23.55 16.07 -16.61
N LYS A 345 -23.73 15.70 -15.34
CA LYS A 345 -22.88 16.18 -14.25
C LYS A 345 -21.50 15.51 -14.34
N VAL A 346 -20.46 16.31 -14.39
CA VAL A 346 -19.07 15.89 -14.50
C VAL A 346 -18.18 16.58 -13.47
N VAL A 347 -17.12 15.90 -13.05
CA VAL A 347 -16.05 16.47 -12.26
C VAL A 347 -14.94 16.91 -13.22
N LYS A 348 -14.58 18.20 -13.18
CA LYS A 348 -13.44 18.76 -13.91
C LYS A 348 -12.16 18.65 -13.07
N ILE A 349 -11.14 18.02 -13.64
CA ILE A 349 -9.83 17.80 -13.04
C ILE A 349 -8.78 18.42 -13.95
N ASP A 350 -7.95 19.32 -13.42
CA ASP A 350 -6.82 19.88 -14.14
C ASP A 350 -5.52 19.16 -13.75
N TYR A 351 -4.74 18.79 -14.76
CA TYR A 351 -3.42 18.20 -14.64
C TYR A 351 -2.36 19.18 -15.14
N ARG A 352 -1.29 19.36 -14.36
CA ARG A 352 -0.13 20.19 -14.73
C ARG A 352 1.16 19.52 -14.30
N GLY A 353 2.18 19.62 -15.13
CA GLY A 353 3.50 19.14 -14.78
C GLY A 353 4.39 19.01 -15.99
N HIS A 354 5.11 17.90 -16.06
CA HIS A 354 6.15 17.70 -17.05
C HIS A 354 6.14 16.28 -17.59
N THR A 355 6.65 16.14 -18.81
CA THR A 355 6.83 14.88 -19.52
C THR A 355 8.28 14.76 -19.99
N GLN A 356 8.81 13.55 -19.98
CA GLN A 356 10.09 13.21 -20.58
C GLN A 356 9.91 12.05 -21.54
N ARG A 357 10.25 12.24 -22.82
CA ARG A 357 10.05 11.23 -23.86
C ARG A 357 11.38 10.61 -24.26
N PHE A 358 11.44 9.29 -24.24
CA PHE A 358 12.61 8.49 -24.59
C PHE A 358 12.33 7.75 -25.88
N ALA A 359 13.18 7.90 -26.90
CA ALA A 359 12.97 7.29 -28.21
C ALA A 359 12.80 5.76 -28.15
N ASN A 360 13.41 5.11 -27.15
CA ASN A 360 13.27 3.67 -26.89
C ASN A 360 13.00 3.43 -25.40
N ALA A 361 12.25 2.36 -25.08
CA ALA A 361 11.86 2.05 -23.71
C ALA A 361 13.07 1.82 -22.78
N GLY A 362 14.11 1.18 -23.31
CA GLY A 362 15.43 1.08 -22.71
C GLY A 362 16.38 2.16 -23.21
N ALA A 363 16.02 3.43 -23.16
CA ALA A 363 17.00 4.51 -23.31
C ALA A 363 17.25 5.17 -21.95
N TRP A 364 18.53 5.39 -21.65
CA TRP A 364 19.01 6.01 -20.41
C TRP A 364 19.47 7.47 -20.60
N SER A 365 19.61 7.92 -21.85
CA SER A 365 20.00 9.28 -22.22
C SER A 365 19.23 9.76 -23.48
N GLY A 366 19.29 11.06 -23.78
CA GLY A 366 18.65 11.64 -24.98
C GLY A 366 17.14 11.90 -24.84
N ASN A 367 16.63 12.02 -23.61
CA ASN A 367 15.22 12.30 -23.36
C ASN A 367 14.83 13.73 -23.76
N GLN A 368 13.62 13.87 -24.28
CA GLN A 368 13.04 15.15 -24.68
C GLN A 368 12.10 15.62 -23.59
N TYR A 369 12.41 16.75 -22.97
CA TYR A 369 11.64 17.32 -21.87
C TYR A 369 10.58 18.28 -22.37
N GLY A 370 9.38 18.26 -21.79
CA GLY A 370 8.30 19.17 -22.12
C GLY A 370 7.40 19.49 -20.93
N THR A 371 6.66 20.58 -21.06
CA THR A 371 5.57 20.89 -20.12
C THR A 371 4.32 20.13 -20.52
N TYR A 372 3.52 19.74 -19.54
CA TYR A 372 2.29 19.00 -19.75
C TYR A 372 1.12 19.68 -19.06
N ARG A 373 0.03 19.88 -19.78
CA ARG A 373 -1.24 20.40 -19.26
C ARG A 373 -2.38 19.59 -19.85
N ALA A 374 -3.29 19.12 -19.01
CA ALA A 374 -4.51 18.49 -19.45
C ALA A 374 -5.68 18.87 -18.56
N SER A 375 -6.89 18.84 -19.10
CA SER A 375 -8.14 18.98 -18.36
C SER A 375 -9.03 17.78 -18.68
N VAL A 376 -9.60 17.20 -17.63
CA VAL A 376 -10.40 15.97 -17.71
C VAL A 376 -11.78 16.29 -17.14
N TRP A 377 -12.83 15.96 -17.89
CA TRP A 377 -14.21 16.00 -17.41
C TRP A 377 -14.70 14.56 -17.24
N PHE A 378 -14.86 14.13 -16.00
CA PHE A 378 -15.19 12.76 -15.65
C PHE A 378 -16.65 12.67 -15.14
N SER A 379 -17.46 11.81 -15.78
CA SER A 379 -18.81 11.51 -15.29
C SER A 379 -18.74 10.37 -14.28
N ARG A 380 -19.18 10.62 -13.05
CA ARG A 380 -19.36 9.57 -12.03
C ARG A 380 -20.50 8.63 -12.37
N GLU A 381 -21.51 9.12 -13.08
CA GLU A 381 -22.66 8.32 -13.55
C GLU A 381 -22.21 7.29 -14.59
N LEU A 382 -21.42 7.72 -15.57
CA LEU A 382 -20.91 6.83 -16.62
C LEU A 382 -19.64 6.07 -16.21
N GLY A 383 -18.97 6.52 -15.15
CA GLY A 383 -17.66 6.00 -14.73
C GLY A 383 -16.53 6.30 -15.70
N ARG A 384 -16.67 7.33 -16.53
CA ARG A 384 -15.80 7.56 -17.70
C ARG A 384 -15.52 9.03 -17.95
N VAL A 385 -14.41 9.27 -18.64
CA VAL A 385 -14.07 10.60 -19.16
C VAL A 385 -15.03 10.94 -20.29
N VAL A 386 -15.73 12.06 -20.16
CA VAL A 386 -16.67 12.60 -21.16
C VAL A 386 -15.93 13.55 -22.11
N ARG A 387 -14.97 14.31 -21.58
CA ARG A 387 -14.09 15.18 -22.38
C ARG A 387 -12.69 15.17 -21.80
N PHE A 388 -11.70 15.15 -22.68
CA PHE A 388 -10.30 15.28 -22.33
C PHE A 388 -9.66 16.31 -23.26
N GLU A 389 -8.93 17.25 -22.68
CA GLU A 389 -8.13 18.20 -23.43
C GLU A 389 -6.70 18.11 -22.97
N VAL A 390 -5.76 18.16 -23.93
CA VAL A 390 -4.34 18.16 -23.62
C VAL A 390 -3.59 19.15 -24.48
N GLN A 391 -2.57 19.75 -23.88
CA GLN A 391 -1.54 20.52 -24.53
C GLN A 391 -0.19 20.15 -23.92
N THR A 392 0.72 19.66 -24.76
CA THR A 392 2.11 19.46 -24.35
C THR A 392 3.04 19.89 -25.47
N ARG A 393 4.19 20.43 -25.09
CA ARG A 393 5.25 20.79 -26.02
C ARG A 393 6.59 20.66 -25.34
N GLY A 394 7.60 20.27 -26.09
CA GLY A 394 8.93 20.09 -25.55
C GLY A 394 9.92 19.56 -26.57
N GLY A 395 11.07 19.17 -26.06
CA GLY A 395 12.20 18.71 -26.85
C GLY A 395 12.86 19.81 -27.66
N ALA A 396 13.94 19.44 -28.35
CA ALA A 396 14.70 20.33 -29.21
C ALA A 396 15.16 19.58 -30.47
N SER A 397 15.40 20.34 -31.55
CA SER A 397 15.88 19.81 -32.83
C SER A 397 15.01 18.65 -33.36
N GLY A 398 15.61 17.54 -33.82
CA GLY A 398 14.89 16.39 -34.35
C GLY A 398 14.08 15.59 -33.31
N GLY A 399 14.15 15.95 -32.03
CA GLY A 399 13.35 15.37 -30.94
C GLY A 399 12.23 16.28 -30.42
N ALA A 400 11.99 17.43 -31.07
CA ALA A 400 10.89 18.31 -30.67
C ALA A 400 9.54 17.61 -30.84
N PHE A 401 8.64 17.84 -29.90
CA PHE A 401 7.27 17.32 -29.94
C PHE A 401 6.28 18.37 -29.49
N GLN A 402 5.08 18.29 -30.07
CA GLN A 402 3.95 19.12 -29.70
C GLN A 402 2.67 18.29 -29.87
N VAL A 403 1.78 18.38 -28.90
CA VAL A 403 0.46 17.75 -28.91
C VAL A 403 -0.56 18.79 -28.49
N SER A 404 -1.66 18.87 -29.21
CA SER A 404 -2.83 19.65 -28.82
C SER A 404 -4.06 18.88 -29.28
N GLU A 405 -4.67 18.13 -28.37
CA GLU A 405 -5.77 17.22 -28.70
C GLU A 405 -6.97 17.50 -27.80
N VAL A 406 -8.16 17.24 -28.35
CA VAL A 406 -9.43 17.18 -27.63
C VAL A 406 -10.08 15.84 -27.94
N LEU A 407 -10.45 15.08 -26.92
CA LEU A 407 -11.18 13.83 -27.06
C LEU A 407 -12.54 14.00 -26.38
N GLU A 408 -13.62 13.82 -27.13
CA GLU A 408 -15.00 13.99 -26.65
C GLU A 408 -15.80 12.72 -26.82
N LEU A 409 -16.53 12.33 -25.78
CA LEU A 409 -17.41 11.17 -25.80
C LEU A 409 -18.63 11.49 -26.66
N VAL A 410 -18.84 10.69 -27.71
CA VAL A 410 -19.93 10.88 -28.68
C VAL A 410 -21.11 9.97 -28.33
N SER A 411 -20.84 8.70 -28.04
CA SER A 411 -21.88 7.74 -27.66
C SER A 411 -21.35 6.65 -26.76
N ILE A 412 -22.25 6.09 -25.96
CA ILE A 412 -21.99 4.95 -25.07
C ILE A 412 -23.21 4.03 -25.11
N ARG A 413 -22.99 2.74 -25.36
CA ARG A 413 -24.06 1.74 -25.50
C ARG A 413 -23.74 0.48 -24.75
#